data_AF-A0A660TIG6-F1
#
_entry.id   AF-A0A660TIG6-F1
#
_cell.length_a   1.000
_cell.length_b   1.000
_cell.length_c   1.000
_cell.angle_alpha   90.00
_cell.angle_beta   90.00
_cell.angle_gamma   90.00
#
_symmetry.space_group_name_H-M   'P 1'
#
loop_
_entity.id
_entity.type
_entity.pdbx_description
1 polymer ?
#
loop_
_entity_poly.entity_id
_entity_poly.type
_entity_poly.pdbx_seq_one_letter_code
_entity_poly.pdbx_strand_id
1 'polypeptide(L)'
;MRLTESEVEHIDQFIFRFTKLQDAMRKRLIPITYQILEPEKEEASFIDILNKLEKLKIIPAAEEWLEFRSLRNELSHEYPDQTEITVENLNRLF
;
A
#
# COMPACT_ATOMS: atom_id res chain seq x y z
N MET A 1 -7.49 -0.47 28.19
CA MET A 1 -7.48 -1.92 27.93
C MET A 1 -6.16 -2.24 27.25
N ARG A 2 -5.38 -3.22 27.73
CA ARG A 2 -4.15 -3.66 27.05
C ARG A 2 -4.51 -4.84 26.14
N LEU A 3 -3.92 -4.88 24.95
CA LEU A 3 -4.06 -6.02 24.04
C LEU A 3 -3.43 -7.27 24.67
N THR A 4 -4.02 -8.43 24.38
CA THR A 4 -3.44 -9.74 24.67
C THR A 4 -2.29 -10.04 23.70
N GLU A 5 -1.39 -10.96 24.06
CA GLU A 5 -0.29 -11.37 23.19
C GLU A 5 -0.80 -11.90 21.84
N SER A 6 -1.88 -12.69 21.84
CA SER A 6 -2.49 -13.20 20.60
C SER A 6 -3.07 -12.09 19.72
N GLU A 7 -3.66 -11.04 20.29
CA GLU A 7 -4.15 -9.90 19.51
C GLU A 7 -2.99 -9.14 18.86
N VAL A 8 -1.88 -8.95 19.59
CA VAL A 8 -0.65 -8.34 19.05
C VAL A 8 -0.11 -9.17 17.88
N GLU A 9 0.03 -10.50 18.06
CA GLU A 9 0.51 -11.39 17.00
C GLU A 9 -0.37 -11.35 15.73
N HIS A 10 -1.70 -11.29 15.88
CA HIS A 10 -2.60 -11.18 14.73
C HIS A 10 -2.42 -9.87 13.98
N ILE A 11 -2.25 -8.76 14.69
CA ILE A 11 -1.99 -7.45 14.11
C ILE A 11 -0.67 -7.45 13.35
N ASP A 12 0.40 -7.99 13.93
CA ASP A 12 1.71 -8.09 13.29
C ASP A 12 1.66 -8.94 12.01
N GLN A 13 0.97 -10.09 12.07
CA GLN A 13 0.75 -10.93 10.88
C GLN A 13 -0.04 -10.20 9.79
N PHE A 14 -1.04 -9.41 10.18
CA PHE A 14 -1.81 -8.61 9.24
C PHE A 14 -0.94 -7.53 8.57
N ILE A 15 -0.22 -6.73 9.34
CA ILE A 15 0.71 -5.70 8.82
C ILE A 15 1.71 -6.33 7.85
N PHE A 16 2.29 -7.47 8.24
CA PHE A 16 3.25 -8.19 7.39
C PHE A 16 2.62 -8.59 6.05
N ARG A 17 1.44 -9.22 6.08
CA ARG A 17 0.74 -9.66 4.86
C ARG A 17 0.31 -8.48 3.99
N PHE A 18 -0.22 -7.41 4.59
CA PHE A 18 -0.58 -6.17 3.91
C PHE A 18 0.62 -5.57 3.17
N THR A 19 1.75 -5.44 3.87
CA THR A 19 3.00 -4.90 3.31
C THR A 19 3.50 -5.73 2.13
N LYS A 20 3.46 -7.06 2.24
CA LYS A 20 3.84 -7.97 1.14
C LYS A 20 2.92 -7.86 -0.06
N LEU A 21 1.61 -7.73 0.17
CA LEU A 21 0.63 -7.53 -0.89
C LEU A 21 0.88 -6.20 -1.62
N GLN A 22 0.99 -5.09 -0.89
CA GLN A 22 1.27 -3.76 -1.44
C GLN A 22 2.57 -3.74 -2.26
N ASP A 23 3.60 -4.44 -1.82
CA ASP A 23 4.85 -4.59 -2.56
C ASP A 23 4.67 -5.36 -3.87
N ALA A 24 3.93 -6.47 -3.86
CA ALA A 24 3.64 -7.24 -5.06
C ALA A 24 2.81 -6.43 -6.07
N MET A 25 1.81 -5.69 -5.60
CA MET A 25 0.97 -4.86 -6.45
C MET A 25 1.77 -3.73 -7.08
N ARG A 26 2.55 -2.98 -6.29
CA ARG A 26 3.36 -1.86 -6.76
C ARG A 26 4.47 -2.29 -7.72
N LYS A 27 5.18 -3.39 -7.42
CA LYS A 27 6.37 -3.81 -8.18
C LYS A 27 6.03 -4.63 -9.43
N ARG A 28 4.84 -5.23 -9.50
CA ARG A 28 4.49 -6.17 -10.58
C ARG A 28 3.13 -5.88 -11.19
N LEU A 29 2.05 -5.98 -10.42
CA LEU A 29 0.69 -5.92 -10.97
C LEU A 29 0.39 -4.59 -11.66
N ILE A 30 0.62 -3.48 -10.98
CA ILE A 30 0.33 -2.14 -11.52
C ILE A 30 1.21 -1.85 -12.76
N PRO A 31 2.55 -2.05 -12.71
CA PRO A 31 3.40 -1.87 -13.88
C PRO A 31 3.04 -2.76 -15.07
N ILE A 32 2.76 -4.05 -14.86
CA ILE A 32 2.44 -4.96 -15.97
C ILE A 32 1.09 -4.63 -16.59
N THR A 33 0.09 -4.26 -15.78
CA THR A 33 -1.20 -3.80 -16.29
C THR A 33 -1.03 -2.55 -17.14
N TYR A 34 -0.19 -1.60 -16.72
CA TYR A 34 0.11 -0.41 -17.52
C TYR A 34 0.82 -0.76 -18.83
N GLN A 35 1.85 -1.61 -18.81
CA GLN A 35 2.59 -2.02 -20.00
C GLN A 35 1.70 -2.70 -21.05
N ILE A 36 0.71 -3.51 -20.62
CA ILE A 36 -0.24 -4.15 -21.53
C ILE A 36 -1.16 -3.11 -22.21
N LEU A 37 -1.50 -2.03 -21.50
CA LEU A 37 -2.43 -0.99 -21.98
C LEU A 37 -1.73 0.10 -22.81
N GLU A 38 -0.46 0.39 -22.49
CA GLU A 38 0.36 1.41 -23.13
C GLU A 38 1.71 0.82 -23.59
N PRO A 39 1.71 -0.16 -24.53
CA PRO A 39 2.90 -0.92 -24.89
C PRO A 39 4.02 -0.08 -25.52
N GLU A 40 3.68 1.06 -26.12
CA GLU A 40 4.62 1.99 -26.76
C GLU A 40 5.29 2.96 -25.75
N LYS A 41 4.91 2.92 -24.47
CA LYS A 41 5.49 3.78 -23.42
C LYS A 41 6.38 2.98 -22.48
N GLU A 42 7.69 3.19 -22.63
CA GLU A 42 8.70 2.47 -21.84
C GLU A 42 8.86 3.00 -20.41
N GLU A 43 8.66 4.30 -20.19
CA GLU A 43 8.90 4.94 -18.89
C GLU A 43 7.73 5.83 -18.46
N ALA A 44 7.19 5.54 -17.28
CA ALA A 44 6.20 6.37 -16.61
C ALA A 44 6.46 6.34 -15.11
N SER A 45 6.30 7.49 -14.44
CA SER A 45 6.35 7.50 -12.99
C SER A 45 5.18 6.71 -12.40
N PHE A 46 5.30 6.22 -11.17
CA PHE A 46 4.21 5.46 -10.55
C PHE A 46 2.90 6.25 -10.46
N ILE A 47 2.98 7.57 -10.23
CA ILE A 47 1.81 8.45 -10.23
C ILE A 47 1.19 8.59 -11.63
N ASP A 48 2.00 8.67 -12.68
CA ASP A 48 1.48 8.70 -14.05
C ASP A 48 0.77 7.41 -14.42
N ILE A 49 1.31 6.26 -13.97
CA ILE A 49 0.65 4.97 -14.14
C ILE A 49 -0.71 4.96 -13.45
N LEU A 50 -0.79 5.37 -12.18
CA LEU A 50 -2.06 5.42 -11.44
C LEU A 50 -3.07 6.35 -12.11
N ASN A 51 -2.66 7.58 -12.45
CA ASN A 51 -3.51 8.54 -13.16
C ASN A 51 -4.04 7.99 -14.48
N LYS A 52 -3.23 7.19 -15.19
CA LYS A 52 -3.67 6.54 -16.42
C LYS A 52 -4.70 5.45 -16.13
N LEU A 53 -4.45 4.58 -15.15
CA LEU A 53 -5.37 3.50 -14.78
C LEU A 53 -6.71 4.04 -14.27
N GLU A 54 -6.71 5.17 -13.55
CA GLU A 54 -7.92 5.88 -13.12
C GLU A 54 -8.71 6.42 -14.33
N LYS A 55 -8.03 7.09 -15.27
CA LYS A 55 -8.67 7.58 -16.51
C LYS A 55 -9.28 6.44 -17.33
N LEU A 56 -8.67 5.26 -17.30
CA LEU A 56 -9.19 4.04 -17.94
C LEU A 56 -10.26 3.32 -17.11
N LYS A 57 -10.61 3.82 -15.92
CA LYS A 57 -11.57 3.25 -14.98
C LYS A 57 -11.21 1.84 -14.50
N ILE A 58 -9.92 1.51 -14.48
CA ILE A 58 -9.39 0.24 -13.97
C ILE A 58 -9.27 0.29 -12.44
N ILE A 59 -8.92 1.46 -11.92
CA ILE A 59 -8.94 1.77 -10.50
C ILE A 59 -9.93 2.91 -10.26
N PRO A 60 -10.54 3.00 -9.07
CA PRO A 60 -11.53 4.03 -8.76
C PRO A 60 -10.91 5.43 -8.65
N ALA A 61 -9.74 5.54 -7.98
CA ALA A 61 -9.01 6.79 -7.79
C ALA A 61 -7.51 6.52 -7.64
N ALA A 62 -6.65 7.34 -8.25
CA ALA A 62 -5.20 7.25 -8.06
C ALA A 62 -4.78 7.61 -6.63
N GLU A 63 -5.48 8.55 -6.01
CA GLU A 63 -5.21 9.04 -4.64
C GLU A 63 -5.23 7.89 -3.61
N GLU A 64 -6.23 7.00 -3.69
CA GLU A 64 -6.35 5.84 -2.77
C GLU A 64 -5.08 4.96 -2.81
N TRP A 65 -4.48 4.77 -3.98
CA TRP A 65 -3.24 4.01 -4.12
C TRP A 65 -2.01 4.73 -3.58
N LEU A 66 -2.01 6.06 -3.60
CA LEU A 66 -0.97 6.86 -2.96
C LEU A 66 -1.10 6.78 -1.44
N GLU A 67 -2.32 6.83 -0.91
CA GLU A 67 -2.59 6.65 0.52
C GLU A 67 -2.12 5.27 0.99
N PHE A 68 -2.47 4.20 0.28
CA PHE A 68 -1.97 2.85 0.60
C PHE A 68 -0.44 2.76 0.55
N ARG A 69 0.20 3.47 -0.38
CA ARG A 69 1.66 3.54 -0.45
C ARG A 69 2.25 4.28 0.75
N SER A 70 1.65 5.38 1.18
CA SER A 70 2.07 6.12 2.38
C SER A 70 1.94 5.23 3.62
N LEU A 71 0.78 4.60 3.78
CA LEU A 71 0.48 3.70 4.88
C LEU A 71 1.47 2.51 4.94
N ARG A 72 1.80 1.91 3.79
CA ARG A 72 2.85 0.88 3.71
C ARG A 72 4.20 1.41 4.17
N ASN A 73 4.59 2.60 3.72
CA ASN A 73 5.88 3.19 4.11
C ASN A 73 5.93 3.42 5.62
N GLU A 74 4.86 3.97 6.20
CA GLU A 74 4.73 4.23 7.63
C GLU A 74 4.77 2.93 8.44
N LEU A 75 4.03 1.90 8.04
CA LEU A 75 4.03 0.58 8.69
C LEU A 75 5.34 -0.19 8.54
N SER A 76 6.12 0.10 7.48
CA SER A 76 7.44 -0.52 7.29
C SER A 76 8.56 0.13 8.10
N HIS A 77 8.33 1.31 8.68
CA HIS A 77 9.25 1.92 9.62
C HIS A 77 8.89 1.44 11.03
N GLU A 78 9.60 0.42 11.52
CA GLU A 78 9.53 0.04 12.93
C GLU A 78 10.16 1.16 13.77
N TYR A 79 9.34 2.05 14.31
CA TYR A 79 9.76 3.01 15.34
C TYR A 79 9.46 2.41 16.71
N PRO A 80 10.42 1.72 17.36
CA PRO A 80 10.22 1.12 18.68
C PRO A 80 9.74 2.13 19.75
N ASP A 81 9.95 3.43 19.53
CA ASP A 81 9.62 4.49 20.47
C ASP A 81 8.36 5.32 20.11
N GLN A 82 7.62 4.96 19.04
CA GLN A 82 6.47 5.73 18.55
C GLN A 82 5.20 4.88 18.43
N THR A 83 4.83 4.18 19.50
CA THR A 83 3.64 3.31 19.56
C THR A 83 2.35 4.03 19.14
N GLU A 84 2.21 5.33 19.42
CA GLU A 84 1.03 6.13 19.05
C GLU A 84 0.83 6.23 17.53
N ILE A 85 1.91 6.43 16.77
CA ILE A 85 1.89 6.51 15.31
C ILE A 85 1.55 5.15 14.70
N THR A 86 2.09 4.06 15.26
CA THR A 86 1.72 2.70 14.84
C THR A 86 0.23 2.43 15.04
N VAL A 87 -0.34 2.85 16.18
CA VAL A 87 -1.78 2.71 16.46
C VAL A 87 -2.64 3.53 15.49
N GLU A 88 -2.27 4.78 15.22
CA GLU A 88 -2.98 5.62 14.26
C GLU A 88 -3.00 4.98 12.85
N ASN A 89 -1.85 4.50 12.39
CA ASN A 89 -1.75 3.84 11.08
C ASN A 89 -2.55 2.53 11.02
N LEU A 90 -2.58 1.77 12.10
CA LEU A 90 -3.44 0.59 12.19
C LEU A 90 -4.92 0.94 12.08
N ASN A 91 -5.37 2.02 12.73
CA ASN A 91 -6.76 2.45 12.63
C ASN A 91 -7.12 2.89 11.21
N ARG A 92 -6.17 3.38 10.41
CA ARG A 92 -6.40 3.73 8.99
C ARG A 92 -6.56 2.52 8.07
N LEU A 93 -6.25 1.30 8.54
CA LEU A 93 -6.47 0.06 7.79
C LEU A 93 -7.92 -0.46 7.88
N PHE A 94 -8.71 0.05 8.83
CA PHE A 94 -10.08 -0.40 9.15
C PHE A 94 -11.09 0.74 8.99
#